data_AF-A0A257S0G8-F1
#
_entry.id   AF-A0A257S0G8-F1
#
_cell.length_a   1.000
_cell.length_b   1.000
_cell.length_c   1.000
_cell.angle_alpha   90.00
_cell.angle_beta   90.00
_cell.angle_gamma   90.00
#
_symmetry.space_group_name_H-M   'P 1'
#
loop_
_entity.id
_entity.type
_entity.pdbx_description
1 polymer ?
#
loop_
_entity_poly.entity_id
_entity_poly.type
_entity_poly.pdbx_seq_one_letter_code
_entity_poly.pdbx_strand_id
1 'polypeptide(L)'
;PVVWPSATVQQADLDLGVSQTKALNRLLVELGLVVMRDSPNGKRYGRRDRSGRIIEAYGFDLSPLGVRLEEFRAVAEKGRAEREAVRQLRRRVTIARKAIEQIVETAIEVGLEPGAFVREAEEARRLCWRLGKEERSDVLAFGVTRLEDRHGELRQRLESLIAEWRGSAQKDVETDPKGPENRPHQYRYKPDPDPEQDTVSGIEKSSPAPVMSVAAVGKSGLRDGSSGPQTGRREQKPARQDDGTVLRITPDELVRLAPRLRPYLGRSSPAWPDVVEAADWLRHDLGVSKPLWGEACLAMGREQAAIALAIVSARPEGHFRSTPGGYFHGMVARARAGELNLGKSIWGMRSKRDTHGWDQPQ
;
A
#
# COMPACT_ATOMS: atom_id res chain seq x y z
N PRO A 1 -3.33 43.51 -14.44
CA PRO A 1 -3.91 44.17 -13.24
C PRO A 1 -2.78 44.47 -12.24
N VAL A 2 -2.77 45.65 -11.62
CA VAL A 2 -1.69 46.06 -10.73
C VAL A 2 -2.06 45.76 -9.28
N VAL A 3 -1.16 45.13 -8.54
CA VAL A 3 -1.29 44.87 -7.10
C VAL A 3 -0.13 45.53 -6.34
N TRP A 4 -0.38 45.99 -5.12
CA TRP A 4 0.59 46.79 -4.36
C TRP A 4 0.77 46.30 -2.92
N PRO A 5 1.11 45.01 -2.68
CA PRO A 5 1.41 44.55 -1.33
C PRO A 5 2.68 45.25 -0.82
N SER A 6 2.59 45.81 0.40
CA SER A 6 3.74 46.44 1.03
C SER A 6 4.80 45.38 1.37
N ALA A 7 6.06 45.78 1.45
CA ALA A 7 7.13 44.84 1.78
C ALA A 7 6.92 44.20 3.16
N THR A 8 6.35 44.92 4.13
CA THR A 8 6.03 44.40 5.46
C THR A 8 4.91 43.36 5.41
N VAL A 9 3.86 43.62 4.61
CA VAL A 9 2.76 42.67 4.41
C VAL A 9 3.26 41.40 3.72
N GLN A 10 4.07 41.52 2.65
CA GLN A 10 4.65 40.35 1.99
C GLN A 10 5.50 39.49 2.93
N GLN A 11 6.29 40.11 3.81
CA GLN A 11 7.11 39.37 4.77
C GLN A 11 6.27 38.65 5.82
N ALA A 12 5.25 39.32 6.35
CA ALA A 12 4.35 38.74 7.35
C ALA A 12 3.53 37.58 6.77
N ASP A 13 2.98 37.76 5.57
CA ASP A 13 2.12 36.75 4.93
C ASP A 13 2.90 35.53 4.43
N LEU A 14 4.16 35.72 4.03
CA LEU A 14 5.03 34.64 3.54
C LEU A 14 5.91 34.02 4.63
N ASP A 15 5.94 34.61 5.83
CA ASP A 15 6.88 34.27 6.92
C ASP A 15 8.35 34.24 6.44
N LEU A 16 8.75 35.26 5.67
CA LEU A 16 10.07 35.38 5.07
C LEU A 16 10.79 36.65 5.52
N GLY A 17 12.12 36.57 5.63
CA GLY A 17 12.94 37.74 5.89
C GLY A 17 12.94 38.75 4.72
N VAL A 18 13.32 40.01 5.01
CA VAL A 18 13.43 41.10 4.02
C VAL A 18 14.22 40.68 2.79
N SER A 19 15.41 40.08 2.99
CA SER A 19 16.33 39.70 1.93
C SER A 19 15.76 38.60 1.03
N GLN A 20 15.11 37.59 1.63
CA GLN A 20 14.45 36.50 0.89
C GLN A 20 13.27 37.02 0.07
N THR A 21 12.44 37.87 0.67
CA THR A 21 11.30 38.51 -0.02
C THR A 21 11.77 39.37 -1.21
N LYS A 22 12.85 40.14 -1.04
CA LYS A 22 13.48 40.89 -2.14
C LYS A 22 14.04 39.98 -3.23
N ALA A 23 14.69 38.88 -2.85
CA ALA A 23 15.23 37.90 -3.81
C ALA A 23 14.11 37.25 -4.63
N LEU A 24 13.02 36.80 -3.99
CA LEU A 24 11.86 36.26 -4.68
C LEU A 24 11.21 37.27 -5.62
N ASN A 25 11.04 38.53 -5.17
CA ASN A 25 10.49 39.58 -6.03
C ASN A 25 11.36 39.81 -7.28
N ARG A 26 12.69 39.79 -7.15
CA ARG A 26 13.59 39.88 -8.31
C ARG A 26 13.44 38.67 -9.22
N LEU A 27 13.39 37.47 -8.66
CA LEU A 27 13.20 36.24 -9.42
C LEU A 27 11.88 36.24 -10.21
N LEU A 28 10.78 36.72 -9.61
CA LEU A 28 9.50 36.84 -10.31
C LEU A 28 9.57 37.80 -11.50
N VAL A 29 10.35 38.87 -11.39
CA VAL A 29 10.59 39.82 -12.49
C VAL A 29 11.49 39.21 -13.56
N GLU A 30 12.59 38.56 -13.16
CA GLU A 30 13.52 37.88 -14.05
C GLU A 30 12.84 36.76 -14.86
N LEU A 31 11.93 36.01 -14.23
CA LEU A 31 11.12 34.98 -14.88
C LEU A 31 9.99 35.56 -15.76
N GLY A 32 9.83 36.89 -15.79
CA GLY A 32 8.78 37.58 -16.54
C GLY A 32 7.37 37.25 -16.07
N LEU A 33 7.20 36.91 -14.78
CA LEU A 33 5.90 36.63 -14.18
C LEU A 33 5.19 37.92 -13.76
N VAL A 34 5.96 38.91 -13.33
CA VAL A 34 5.44 40.24 -12.94
C VAL A 34 6.36 41.33 -13.46
N VAL A 35 5.80 42.52 -13.70
CA VAL A 35 6.57 43.73 -14.01
C VAL A 35 6.45 44.71 -12.85
N MET A 36 7.55 45.34 -12.44
CA MET A 36 7.51 46.36 -11.40
C MET A 36 7.12 47.72 -12.00
N ARG A 37 6.11 48.36 -11.43
CA ARG A 37 5.72 49.75 -11.71
C ARG A 37 6.07 50.62 -10.52
N ASP A 38 7.19 51.31 -10.64
CA ASP A 38 7.71 52.17 -9.58
C ASP A 38 6.91 53.46 -9.47
N SER A 39 6.66 53.89 -8.22
CA SER A 39 6.14 55.22 -7.97
C SER A 39 7.30 56.23 -7.89
N PRO A 40 7.02 57.53 -8.08
CA PRO A 40 8.02 58.59 -7.89
C PRO A 40 8.71 58.56 -6.51
N ASN A 41 8.01 58.05 -5.49
CA ASN A 41 8.51 57.97 -4.11
C ASN A 41 9.12 56.60 -3.76
N GLY A 42 9.25 55.68 -4.72
CA GLY A 42 9.78 54.32 -4.50
C GLY A 42 8.89 53.42 -3.62
N LYS A 43 7.67 53.86 -3.28
CA LYS A 43 6.70 53.11 -2.47
C LYS A 43 5.66 52.43 -3.36
N ARG A 44 5.16 51.27 -2.92
CA ARG A 44 4.03 50.58 -3.56
C ARG A 44 2.73 51.07 -2.93
N TYR A 45 1.84 51.65 -3.72
CA TYR A 45 0.52 52.12 -3.27
C TYR A 45 -0.45 52.23 -4.44
N GLY A 46 -1.75 52.24 -4.14
CA GLY A 46 -2.79 52.52 -5.13
C GLY A 46 -3.93 53.34 -4.52
N ARG A 47 -4.60 54.12 -5.37
CA ARG A 47 -5.79 54.91 -5.03
C ARG A 47 -6.98 54.37 -5.82
N ARG A 48 -8.10 54.14 -5.12
CA ARG A 48 -9.37 53.75 -5.73
C ARG A 48 -10.38 54.90 -5.62
N ASP A 49 -11.26 54.99 -6.60
CA ASP A 49 -12.40 55.91 -6.55
C ASP A 49 -13.49 55.41 -5.58
N ARG A 50 -14.54 56.21 -5.38
CA ARG A 50 -15.69 55.83 -4.54
C ARG A 50 -16.45 54.61 -5.08
N SER A 51 -16.30 54.27 -6.35
CA SER A 51 -16.88 53.08 -6.98
C SER A 51 -15.96 51.85 -6.90
N GLY A 52 -14.78 51.97 -6.28
CA GLY A 52 -13.80 50.90 -6.13
C GLY A 52 -12.90 50.67 -7.35
N ARG A 53 -13.00 51.49 -8.40
CA ARG A 53 -12.11 51.43 -9.57
C ARG A 53 -10.75 52.02 -9.24
N ILE A 54 -9.70 51.41 -9.77
CA ILE A 54 -8.32 51.84 -9.57
C ILE A 54 -8.06 53.09 -10.42
N ILE A 55 -7.73 54.21 -9.78
CA ILE A 55 -7.36 55.47 -10.45
C ILE A 55 -5.84 55.54 -10.64
N GLU A 56 -5.08 55.18 -9.60
CA GLU A 56 -3.62 55.16 -9.61
C GLU A 56 -3.15 53.85 -8.95
N ALA A 57 -2.15 53.18 -9.54
CA ALA A 57 -1.55 52.01 -8.92
C ALA A 57 -0.07 51.87 -9.29
N TYR A 58 0.76 51.75 -8.26
CA TYR A 58 2.20 51.54 -8.34
C TYR A 58 2.54 50.31 -7.49
N GLY A 59 3.17 49.30 -8.11
CA GLY A 59 3.34 47.97 -7.53
C GLY A 59 3.72 46.93 -8.58
N PHE A 60 3.21 45.70 -8.45
CA PHE A 60 3.42 44.62 -9.42
C PHE A 60 2.29 44.60 -10.45
N ASP A 61 2.66 44.75 -11.71
CA ASP A 61 1.78 44.49 -12.84
C ASP A 61 1.77 43.00 -13.17
N LEU A 62 0.59 42.39 -13.04
CA LEU A 62 0.32 40.99 -13.31
C LEU A 62 -0.11 40.73 -14.77
N SER A 63 -0.14 41.75 -15.62
CA SER A 63 -0.51 41.61 -17.04
C SER A 63 0.29 40.52 -17.78
N PRO A 64 1.61 40.29 -17.51
CA PRO A 64 2.35 39.19 -18.12
C PRO A 64 1.73 37.81 -17.87
N LEU A 65 1.13 37.56 -16.69
CA LEU A 65 0.47 36.29 -16.38
C LEU A 65 -0.76 36.06 -17.26
N GLY A 66 -1.51 37.12 -17.57
CA GLY A 66 -2.67 37.04 -18.45
C GLY A 66 -2.27 36.78 -19.89
N VAL A 67 -1.23 37.46 -20.38
CA VAL A 67 -0.71 37.28 -21.75
C VAL A 67 -0.12 35.87 -21.94
N ARG A 68 0.60 35.36 -20.93
CA ARG A 68 1.24 34.03 -20.96
C ARG A 68 0.35 32.91 -20.43
N LEU A 69 -0.94 33.17 -20.21
CA LEU A 69 -1.84 32.20 -19.61
C LEU A 69 -1.90 30.90 -20.42
N GLU A 70 -1.97 31.00 -21.75
CA GLU A 70 -2.03 29.83 -22.63
C GLU A 70 -0.71 29.03 -22.64
N GLU A 71 0.43 29.71 -22.54
CA GLU A 71 1.74 29.05 -22.36
C GLU A 71 1.75 28.23 -21.07
N PHE A 72 1.33 28.81 -19.95
CA PHE A 72 1.29 28.11 -18.65
C PHE A 72 0.28 26.96 -18.65
N ARG A 73 -0.88 27.14 -19.29
CA ARG A 73 -1.86 26.06 -19.47
C ARG A 73 -1.27 24.91 -20.27
N ALA A 74 -0.63 25.18 -21.40
CA ALA A 74 0.01 24.15 -22.22
C ALA A 74 1.11 23.40 -21.46
N VAL A 75 1.96 24.10 -20.71
CA VAL A 75 2.99 23.48 -19.86
C VAL A 75 2.35 22.61 -18.76
N ALA A 76 1.31 23.12 -18.10
CA ALA A 76 0.60 22.39 -17.06
C ALA A 76 -0.12 21.14 -17.62
N GLU A 77 -0.69 21.23 -18.81
CA GLU A 77 -1.31 20.11 -19.53
C GLU A 77 -0.29 19.05 -19.92
N LYS A 78 0.85 19.46 -20.51
CA LYS A 78 1.95 18.53 -20.81
C LYS A 78 2.43 17.81 -19.55
N GLY A 79 2.60 18.53 -18.44
CA GLY A 79 2.98 17.93 -17.17
C GLY A 79 1.92 16.99 -16.60
N ARG A 80 0.62 17.31 -16.75
CA ARG A 80 -0.49 16.42 -16.35
C ARG A 80 -0.49 15.15 -17.20
N ALA A 81 -0.35 15.27 -18.52
CA ALA A 81 -0.30 14.15 -19.45
C ALA A 81 0.89 13.22 -19.14
N GLU A 82 2.07 13.78 -18.91
CA GLU A 82 3.28 13.01 -18.55
C GLU A 82 3.07 12.23 -17.23
N ARG A 83 2.55 12.88 -16.19
CA ARG A 83 2.27 12.21 -14.90
C ARG A 83 1.23 11.11 -15.03
N GLU A 84 0.23 11.29 -15.89
CA GLU A 84 -0.77 10.27 -16.16
C GLU A 84 -0.17 9.09 -16.95
N ALA A 85 0.66 9.35 -17.96
CA ALA A 85 1.39 8.30 -18.67
C ALA A 85 2.26 7.48 -17.71
N VAL A 86 3.05 8.13 -16.86
CA VAL A 86 3.86 7.46 -15.82
C VAL A 86 2.98 6.62 -14.89
N ARG A 87 1.82 7.13 -14.46
CA ARG A 87 0.87 6.40 -13.60
C ARG A 87 0.36 5.14 -14.28
N GLN A 88 -0.04 5.24 -15.55
CA GLN A 88 -0.55 4.11 -16.33
C GLN A 88 0.53 3.05 -16.57
N LEU A 89 1.75 3.48 -16.89
CA LEU A 89 2.89 2.58 -17.07
C LEU A 89 3.23 1.83 -15.78
N ARG A 90 3.26 2.51 -14.63
CA ARG A 90 3.48 1.86 -13.33
C ARG A 90 2.40 0.84 -12.99
N ARG A 91 1.13 1.14 -13.31
CA ARG A 91 0.04 0.16 -13.16
C ARG A 91 0.30 -1.09 -14.02
N ARG A 92 0.79 -0.91 -15.26
CA ARG A 92 1.17 -2.02 -16.14
C ARG A 92 2.34 -2.83 -15.58
N VAL A 93 3.38 -2.18 -15.02
CA VAL A 93 4.47 -2.87 -14.29
C VAL A 93 3.88 -3.79 -13.22
N THR A 94 3.01 -3.25 -12.35
CA THR A 94 2.42 -4.03 -11.26
C THR A 94 1.59 -5.22 -11.78
N ILE A 95 0.84 -5.03 -12.87
CA ILE A 95 0.05 -6.11 -13.50
C ILE A 95 0.97 -7.19 -14.06
N ALA A 96 1.94 -6.84 -14.89
CA ALA A 96 2.85 -7.81 -15.51
C ALA A 96 3.67 -8.58 -14.45
N ARG A 97 4.14 -7.88 -13.41
CA ARG A 97 4.84 -8.48 -12.28
C ARG A 97 3.99 -9.53 -11.56
N LYS A 98 2.73 -9.20 -11.25
CA LYS A 98 1.79 -10.16 -10.61
C LYS A 98 1.48 -11.34 -11.53
N ALA A 99 1.33 -11.10 -12.82
CA ALA A 99 1.07 -12.16 -13.78
C ALA A 99 2.25 -13.16 -13.89
N ILE A 100 3.49 -12.66 -13.85
CA ILE A 100 4.69 -13.50 -13.77
C ILE A 100 4.73 -14.31 -12.47
N GLU A 101 4.42 -13.69 -11.32
CA GLU A 101 4.35 -14.41 -10.04
C GLU A 101 3.30 -15.54 -10.08
N GLN A 102 2.16 -15.30 -10.71
CA GLN A 102 1.10 -16.30 -10.88
C GLN A 102 1.54 -17.46 -11.79
N ILE A 103 2.32 -17.21 -12.84
CA ILE A 103 2.87 -18.27 -13.70
C ILE A 103 3.78 -19.20 -12.89
N VAL A 104 4.63 -18.64 -12.02
CA VAL A 104 5.50 -19.46 -11.15
C VAL A 104 4.68 -20.32 -10.20
N GLU A 105 3.63 -19.74 -9.60
CA GLU A 105 2.72 -20.47 -8.71
C GLU A 105 2.04 -21.63 -9.44
N THR A 106 1.48 -21.38 -10.64
CA THR A 106 0.87 -22.43 -11.46
C THR A 106 1.87 -23.50 -11.90
N ALA A 107 3.11 -23.13 -12.23
CA ALA A 107 4.15 -24.11 -12.58
C ALA A 107 4.44 -25.06 -11.41
N ILE A 108 4.50 -24.54 -10.18
CA ILE A 108 4.68 -25.33 -8.96
C ILE A 108 3.47 -26.24 -8.71
N GLU A 109 2.25 -25.72 -8.87
CA GLU A 109 1.01 -26.49 -8.67
C GLU A 109 0.89 -27.68 -9.64
N VAL A 110 1.34 -27.52 -10.88
CA VAL A 110 1.32 -28.60 -11.89
C VAL A 110 2.49 -29.59 -11.68
N GLY A 111 3.39 -29.32 -10.73
CA GLY A 111 4.55 -30.20 -10.46
C GLY A 111 5.66 -30.08 -11.50
N LEU A 112 5.73 -28.98 -12.24
CA LEU A 112 6.83 -28.69 -13.16
C LEU A 112 8.07 -28.24 -12.38
N GLU A 113 9.26 -28.54 -12.91
CA GLU A 113 10.53 -28.08 -12.34
C GLU A 113 10.58 -26.54 -12.25
N PRO A 114 10.59 -25.96 -11.04
CA PRO A 114 10.38 -24.52 -10.86
C PRO A 114 11.62 -23.70 -11.22
N GLY A 115 12.81 -24.30 -11.33
CA GLY A 115 14.07 -23.58 -11.42
C GLY A 115 14.17 -22.58 -12.58
N ALA A 116 13.62 -22.90 -13.75
CA ALA A 116 13.61 -21.98 -14.88
C ALA A 116 12.64 -20.81 -14.67
N PHE A 117 11.43 -21.09 -14.16
CA PHE A 117 10.40 -20.07 -13.90
C PHE A 117 10.79 -19.12 -12.76
N VAL A 118 11.42 -19.65 -11.71
CA VAL A 118 11.90 -18.86 -10.57
C VAL A 118 12.98 -17.86 -11.01
N ARG A 119 13.97 -18.29 -11.82
CA ARG A 119 15.01 -17.39 -12.33
C ARG A 119 14.43 -16.23 -13.14
N GLU A 120 13.49 -16.52 -14.02
CA GLU A 120 12.83 -15.48 -14.82
C GLU A 120 12.02 -14.51 -13.96
N ALA A 121 11.32 -15.02 -12.94
CA ALA A 121 10.62 -14.17 -11.99
C ALA A 121 11.56 -13.28 -11.17
N GLU A 122 12.75 -13.76 -10.79
CA GLU A 122 13.77 -12.95 -10.12
C GLU A 122 14.32 -11.85 -11.03
N GLU A 123 14.55 -12.14 -12.31
CA GLU A 123 14.94 -11.11 -13.28
C GLU A 123 13.83 -10.08 -13.50
N ALA A 124 12.58 -10.52 -13.62
CA ALA A 124 11.42 -9.64 -13.70
C ALA A 124 11.31 -8.73 -12.48
N ARG A 125 11.54 -9.26 -11.26
CA ARG A 125 11.60 -8.47 -10.01
C ARG A 125 12.71 -7.42 -10.05
N ARG A 126 13.92 -7.79 -10.50
CA ARG A 126 15.05 -6.85 -10.66
C ARG A 126 14.73 -5.74 -11.66
N LEU A 127 14.05 -6.05 -12.76
CA LEU A 127 13.59 -5.06 -13.72
C LEU A 127 12.54 -4.12 -13.09
N CYS A 128 11.52 -4.68 -12.41
CA CYS A 128 10.51 -3.89 -11.71
C CYS A 128 11.12 -2.92 -10.69
N TRP A 129 12.13 -3.38 -9.93
CA TRP A 129 12.82 -2.54 -8.96
C TRP A 129 13.53 -1.35 -9.62
N ARG A 130 14.19 -1.56 -10.77
CA ARG A 130 14.83 -0.47 -11.53
C ARG A 130 13.78 0.50 -12.07
N LEU A 131 12.67 0.00 -12.61
CA LEU A 131 11.58 0.82 -13.12
C LEU A 131 10.87 1.61 -12.01
N GLY A 132 10.84 1.09 -10.77
CA GLY A 132 10.28 1.81 -9.62
C GLY A 132 10.98 3.13 -9.31
N LYS A 133 12.25 3.28 -9.71
CA LYS A 133 13.05 4.51 -9.51
C LYS A 133 12.98 5.48 -10.67
N GLU A 134 12.36 5.09 -11.76
CA GLU A 134 12.35 5.88 -12.99
C GLU A 134 11.17 6.87 -12.98
N GLU A 135 11.47 8.11 -13.39
CA GLU A 135 10.49 9.20 -13.47
C GLU A 135 10.16 9.56 -14.93
N ARG A 136 11.01 9.19 -15.90
CA ARG A 136 10.75 9.46 -17.31
C ARG A 136 9.79 8.44 -17.91
N SER A 137 8.74 8.91 -18.59
CA SER A 137 7.72 8.03 -19.18
C SER A 137 8.28 7.12 -20.29
N ASP A 138 9.26 7.58 -21.06
CA ASP A 138 9.82 6.85 -22.20
C ASP A 138 10.62 5.61 -21.76
N VAL A 139 11.47 5.74 -20.73
CA VAL A 139 12.21 4.61 -20.14
C VAL A 139 11.24 3.64 -19.47
N LEU A 140 10.23 4.15 -18.76
CA LEU A 140 9.18 3.32 -18.17
C LEU A 140 8.42 2.54 -19.24
N ALA A 141 8.07 3.17 -20.37
CA ALA A 141 7.37 2.52 -21.47
C ALA A 141 8.20 1.37 -22.04
N PHE A 142 9.47 1.61 -22.33
CA PHE A 142 10.38 0.56 -22.81
C PHE A 142 10.50 -0.59 -21.80
N GLY A 143 10.68 -0.28 -20.53
CA GLY A 143 10.80 -1.29 -19.49
C GLY A 143 9.53 -2.11 -19.27
N VAL A 144 8.36 -1.47 -19.35
CA VAL A 144 7.06 -2.14 -19.28
C VAL A 144 6.88 -3.10 -20.45
N THR A 145 7.18 -2.66 -21.68
CA THR A 145 7.11 -3.55 -22.86
C THR A 145 8.01 -4.77 -22.67
N ARG A 146 9.26 -4.58 -22.24
CA ARG A 146 10.17 -5.70 -21.96
C ARG A 146 9.66 -6.67 -20.89
N LEU A 147 8.95 -6.15 -19.88
CA LEU A 147 8.36 -6.98 -18.83
C LEU A 147 7.14 -7.75 -19.33
N GLU A 148 6.32 -7.13 -20.18
CA GLU A 148 5.16 -7.75 -20.83
C GLU A 148 5.59 -8.83 -21.84
N ASP A 149 6.65 -8.60 -22.61
CA ASP A 149 7.25 -9.58 -23.52
C ASP A 149 7.70 -10.82 -22.75
N ARG A 150 8.46 -10.64 -21.66
CA ARG A 150 8.90 -11.73 -20.78
C ARG A 150 7.72 -12.50 -20.17
N HIS A 151 6.67 -11.80 -19.75
CA HIS A 151 5.45 -12.45 -19.28
C HIS A 151 4.83 -13.32 -20.38
N GLY A 152 4.77 -12.83 -21.62
CA GLY A 152 4.27 -13.59 -22.77
C GLY A 152 5.11 -14.84 -23.07
N GLU A 153 6.43 -14.71 -23.09
CA GLU A 153 7.36 -15.82 -23.31
C GLU A 153 7.23 -16.89 -22.21
N LEU A 154 7.18 -16.48 -20.94
CA LEU A 154 6.97 -17.37 -19.81
C LEU A 154 5.65 -18.13 -19.89
N ARG A 155 4.59 -17.43 -20.29
CA ARG A 155 3.27 -18.02 -20.46
C ARG A 155 3.26 -19.08 -21.56
N GLN A 156 3.82 -18.76 -22.73
CA GLN A 156 3.93 -19.72 -23.84
C GLN A 156 4.73 -20.95 -23.44
N ARG A 157 5.82 -20.76 -22.68
CA ARG A 157 6.63 -21.86 -22.17
C ARG A 157 5.85 -22.75 -21.20
N LEU A 158 5.09 -22.16 -20.29
CA LEU A 158 4.22 -22.90 -19.37
C LEU A 158 3.16 -23.69 -20.14
N GLU A 159 2.46 -23.05 -21.08
CA GLU A 159 1.44 -23.70 -21.90
C GLU A 159 2.01 -24.88 -22.71
N SER A 160 3.22 -24.73 -23.27
CA SER A 160 3.91 -25.79 -24.00
C SER A 160 4.25 -26.99 -23.10
N LEU A 161 4.81 -26.74 -21.91
CA LEU A 161 5.13 -27.81 -20.95
C LEU A 161 3.89 -28.52 -20.42
N ILE A 162 2.79 -27.80 -20.18
CA ILE A 162 1.51 -28.40 -19.79
C ILE A 162 0.97 -29.29 -20.92
N ALA A 163 1.07 -28.85 -22.17
CA ALA A 163 0.65 -29.64 -23.32
C ALA A 163 1.49 -30.92 -23.49
N GLU A 164 2.81 -30.82 -23.35
CA GLU A 164 3.73 -31.97 -23.37
C GLU A 164 3.41 -32.97 -22.25
N TRP A 165 3.19 -32.48 -21.03
CA TRP A 165 2.82 -33.32 -19.88
C TRP A 165 1.48 -34.04 -20.08
N ARG A 166 0.48 -33.38 -20.67
CA ARG A 166 -0.80 -34.04 -21.03
C ARG A 166 -0.61 -35.07 -22.14
N GLY A 167 0.23 -34.78 -23.13
CA GLY A 167 0.52 -35.68 -24.25
C GLY A 167 1.30 -36.94 -23.84
N SER A 168 2.23 -36.84 -22.89
CA SER A 168 2.93 -38.02 -22.35
C SER A 168 1.99 -38.90 -21.52
N ALA A 169 1.14 -38.29 -20.67
CA ALA A 169 0.16 -39.03 -19.88
C ALA A 169 -0.89 -39.79 -20.74
N GLN A 170 -1.23 -39.29 -21.93
CA GLN A 170 -2.10 -40.00 -22.88
C GLN A 170 -1.40 -41.12 -23.66
N LYS A 171 -0.07 -41.11 -23.77
CA LYS A 171 0.70 -42.16 -24.49
C LYS A 171 0.91 -43.42 -23.67
N ASP A 172 0.92 -43.33 -22.34
CA ASP A 172 1.16 -44.45 -21.43
C ASP A 172 -0.10 -45.32 -21.17
N VAL A 173 -1.23 -44.99 -21.78
CA VAL A 173 -2.45 -45.82 -21.72
C VAL A 173 -2.63 -46.55 -23.05
N GLU A 174 -1.83 -47.60 -23.26
CA GLU A 174 -2.14 -48.63 -24.25
C GLU A 174 -3.41 -49.36 -23.80
N THR A 175 -4.54 -48.90 -24.32
CA THR A 175 -5.87 -49.44 -24.07
C THR A 175 -6.08 -50.63 -25.01
N ASP A 176 -5.45 -51.76 -24.70
CA ASP A 176 -5.91 -53.05 -25.21
C ASP A 176 -7.05 -53.51 -24.27
N PRO A 177 -8.32 -53.50 -24.69
CA PRO A 177 -9.42 -53.89 -23.83
C PRO A 177 -9.46 -55.41 -23.77
N LYS A 178 -8.65 -56.03 -22.89
CA LYS A 178 -8.91 -57.41 -22.49
C LYS A 178 -10.22 -57.45 -21.72
N GLY A 179 -11.27 -57.86 -22.43
CA GLY A 179 -12.61 -58.08 -21.88
C GLY A 179 -12.58 -59.01 -20.66
N PRO A 180 -13.48 -58.82 -19.69
CA PRO A 180 -13.44 -59.58 -18.44
C PRO A 180 -13.77 -61.07 -18.67
N GLU A 181 -12.94 -61.96 -18.12
CA GLU A 181 -13.29 -63.38 -17.99
C GLU A 181 -14.44 -63.53 -17.00
N ASN A 182 -15.64 -63.74 -17.54
CA ASN A 182 -16.85 -64.02 -16.79
C ASN A 182 -16.76 -65.45 -16.20
N ARG A 183 -16.33 -65.59 -14.94
CA ARG A 183 -16.42 -66.86 -14.20
C ARG A 183 -17.52 -66.78 -13.14
N PRO A 184 -18.45 -67.75 -13.09
CA PRO A 184 -19.52 -67.73 -12.09
C PRO A 184 -18.97 -68.05 -10.70
N HIS A 185 -19.14 -67.10 -9.76
CA HIS A 185 -18.86 -67.30 -8.35
C HIS A 185 -19.97 -68.17 -7.72
N GLN A 186 -19.62 -69.35 -7.21
CA GLN A 186 -20.52 -70.18 -6.39
C GLN A 186 -20.57 -69.64 -4.97
N TYR A 187 -21.71 -69.07 -4.55
CA TYR A 187 -21.99 -68.76 -3.15
C TYR A 187 -22.78 -69.89 -2.51
N ARG A 188 -22.24 -70.49 -1.44
CA ARG A 188 -22.95 -71.44 -0.57
C ARG A 188 -23.35 -70.73 0.72
N TYR A 189 -24.63 -70.39 0.81
CA TYR A 189 -25.27 -69.94 2.06
C TYR A 189 -25.16 -71.03 3.14
N LYS A 190 -24.93 -70.63 4.39
CA LYS A 190 -25.42 -71.36 5.57
C LYS A 190 -26.29 -70.43 6.43
N PRO A 191 -27.42 -70.90 6.98
CA PRO A 191 -28.37 -70.10 7.74
C PRO A 191 -28.20 -70.19 9.26
N ASP A 192 -28.62 -69.10 9.89
CA ASP A 192 -29.05 -68.74 11.25
C ASP A 192 -28.32 -69.17 12.55
N PRO A 193 -28.17 -68.22 13.50
CA PRO A 193 -27.80 -68.46 14.90
C PRO A 193 -29.01 -68.38 15.86
N ASP A 194 -29.10 -69.32 16.79
CA ASP A 194 -29.35 -69.15 18.24
C ASP A 194 -29.48 -70.55 18.90
N PRO A 195 -29.34 -70.76 20.23
CA PRO A 195 -29.41 -69.78 21.32
C PRO A 195 -28.39 -69.95 22.47
N GLU A 196 -28.53 -69.08 23.47
CA GLU A 196 -28.25 -69.28 24.90
C GLU A 196 -26.85 -69.00 25.49
N GLN A 197 -26.92 -68.23 26.59
CA GLN A 197 -26.01 -68.17 27.75
C GLN A 197 -24.71 -67.35 27.60
N ASP A 198 -24.29 -66.55 28.57
CA ASP A 198 -24.87 -66.04 29.82
C ASP A 198 -23.84 -65.03 30.39
N THR A 199 -24.33 -64.06 31.16
CA THR A 199 -23.69 -63.33 32.30
C THR A 199 -22.22 -62.84 32.23
N VAL A 200 -21.96 -61.52 32.26
CA VAL A 200 -21.79 -60.65 33.48
C VAL A 200 -20.51 -61.02 34.26
N SER A 201 -19.43 -60.22 34.31
CA SER A 201 -19.22 -58.93 35.01
C SER A 201 -17.79 -58.48 34.70
N GLY A 202 -17.46 -57.20 34.44
CA GLY A 202 -17.31 -56.12 35.44
C GLY A 202 -15.88 -56.12 36.03
N ILE A 203 -15.02 -55.13 35.79
CA ILE A 203 -14.75 -53.91 36.62
C ILE A 203 -13.27 -53.55 36.30
N GLU A 204 -12.74 -52.33 36.12
CA GLU A 204 -13.16 -50.94 36.36
C GLU A 204 -12.25 -49.93 35.62
N LYS A 205 -12.85 -48.78 35.23
CA LYS A 205 -12.37 -47.35 35.24
C LYS A 205 -11.06 -46.97 34.50
N SER A 206 -10.94 -45.90 33.71
CA SER A 206 -11.72 -44.65 33.54
C SER A 206 -11.46 -43.99 32.17
N SER A 207 -12.54 -43.41 31.61
CA SER A 207 -12.76 -42.28 30.67
C SER A 207 -11.76 -41.84 29.58
N PRO A 208 -12.30 -41.51 28.40
CA PRO A 208 -12.06 -40.19 27.80
C PRO A 208 -13.36 -39.49 27.37
N ALA A 209 -13.33 -38.15 27.37
CA ALA A 209 -14.34 -37.30 26.74
C ALA A 209 -13.99 -37.05 25.27
N PRO A 210 -14.98 -37.02 24.36
CA PRO A 210 -14.75 -36.50 23.03
C PRO A 210 -15.80 -35.45 22.58
N VAL A 211 -15.34 -34.64 21.62
CA VAL A 211 -15.97 -34.20 20.37
C VAL A 211 -17.36 -33.53 20.26
N MET A 212 -17.33 -32.50 19.39
CA MET A 212 -18.30 -32.11 18.35
C MET A 212 -19.48 -31.19 18.74
N SER A 213 -19.62 -30.01 18.12
CA SER A 213 -20.04 -29.67 16.73
C SER A 213 -21.56 -29.75 16.50
N VAL A 214 -22.15 -28.55 16.31
CA VAL A 214 -23.14 -28.08 15.29
C VAL A 214 -24.30 -29.05 14.95
N ALA A 215 -25.58 -28.69 14.86
CA ALA A 215 -26.32 -27.45 14.64
C ALA A 215 -27.81 -27.71 14.95
N ALA A 216 -28.63 -26.66 15.11
CA ALA A 216 -29.89 -26.42 14.37
C ALA A 216 -30.90 -25.51 15.13
N VAL A 217 -31.29 -24.44 14.43
CA VAL A 217 -32.65 -23.90 14.21
C VAL A 217 -33.61 -23.69 15.41
N GLY A 218 -34.15 -22.46 15.53
CA GLY A 218 -35.60 -22.28 15.69
C GLY A 218 -36.15 -21.19 16.65
N LYS A 219 -36.53 -20.05 16.05
CA LYS A 219 -37.75 -19.24 16.30
C LYS A 219 -37.98 -18.44 17.61
N SER A 220 -38.24 -17.14 17.36
CA SER A 220 -39.40 -16.33 17.81
C SER A 220 -39.42 -15.69 19.20
N GLY A 221 -39.68 -14.38 19.22
CA GLY A 221 -40.13 -13.65 20.41
C GLY A 221 -40.15 -12.13 20.21
N LEU A 222 -41.25 -11.59 19.67
CA LEU A 222 -41.61 -10.17 19.71
C LEU A 222 -41.89 -9.72 21.15
N ARG A 223 -41.43 -8.53 21.55
CA ARG A 223 -42.18 -7.64 22.46
C ARG A 223 -41.70 -6.18 22.35
N ASP A 224 -42.73 -5.35 22.27
CA ASP A 224 -42.77 -3.89 22.16
C ASP A 224 -42.80 -3.24 23.56
N GLY A 225 -42.50 -1.93 23.67
CA GLY A 225 -42.98 -1.09 24.78
C GLY A 225 -41.98 -0.33 25.66
N SER A 226 -41.74 0.93 25.24
CA SER A 226 -41.82 2.17 26.06
C SER A 226 -40.67 2.67 26.98
N SER A 227 -40.16 3.85 26.57
CA SER A 227 -40.02 5.13 27.30
C SER A 227 -38.96 5.33 28.42
N GLY A 228 -38.14 6.38 28.23
CA GLY A 228 -37.49 7.13 29.33
C GLY A 228 -36.13 7.76 28.97
N PRO A 229 -35.95 9.10 28.99
CA PRO A 229 -34.83 9.78 28.35
C PRO A 229 -33.62 9.91 29.28
N GLN A 230 -32.43 9.60 28.79
CA GLN A 230 -31.19 10.08 29.41
C GLN A 230 -30.29 10.76 28.39
N THR A 231 -30.20 12.06 28.61
CA THR A 231 -29.26 13.04 28.10
C THR A 231 -27.83 12.56 28.28
N GLY A 232 -27.27 11.93 27.25
CA GLY A 232 -25.84 11.69 27.10
C GLY A 232 -25.37 12.40 25.84
N ARG A 233 -24.68 13.52 26.03
CA ARG A 233 -24.03 14.35 25.02
C ARG A 233 -23.17 13.48 24.08
N ARG A 234 -23.76 13.02 22.97
CA ARG A 234 -23.00 12.50 21.82
C ARG A 234 -22.29 13.69 21.21
N GLU A 235 -21.02 13.84 21.55
CA GLU A 235 -20.10 14.64 20.75
C GLU A 235 -20.15 14.08 19.33
N GLN A 236 -20.83 14.82 18.46
CA GLN A 236 -20.77 14.61 17.03
C GLN A 236 -19.30 14.84 16.63
N LYS A 237 -18.60 13.74 16.35
CA LYS A 237 -17.25 13.78 15.80
C LYS A 237 -17.31 14.64 14.53
N PRO A 238 -16.55 15.74 14.43
CA PRO A 238 -16.65 16.63 13.29
C PRO A 238 -16.23 15.88 12.01
N ALA A 239 -16.85 16.30 10.91
CA ALA A 239 -16.61 15.80 9.57
C ALA A 239 -15.10 15.73 9.26
N ARG A 240 -14.68 14.61 8.64
CA ARG A 240 -13.33 14.41 8.12
C ARG A 240 -12.91 15.61 7.26
N GLN A 241 -11.94 16.37 7.75
CA GLN A 241 -11.10 17.24 6.95
C GLN A 241 -9.80 16.46 6.73
N ASP A 242 -9.56 16.03 5.49
CA ASP A 242 -8.39 15.25 5.09
C ASP A 242 -7.13 16.16 5.10
N ASP A 243 -6.51 16.32 6.26
CA ASP A 243 -5.20 16.97 6.38
C ASP A 243 -4.05 16.07 5.89
N GLY A 244 -4.35 14.93 5.26
CA GLY A 244 -3.36 13.98 4.75
C GLY A 244 -2.45 13.36 5.83
N THR A 245 -2.75 13.57 7.11
CA THR A 245 -1.97 13.05 8.25
C THR A 245 -2.70 11.92 8.95
N VAL A 246 -1.99 10.82 9.20
CA VAL A 246 -2.47 9.71 10.04
C VAL A 246 -1.65 9.77 11.31
N LEU A 247 -2.28 9.80 12.49
CA LEU A 247 -1.58 9.89 13.78
C LEU A 247 -0.60 11.09 13.89
N ARG A 248 -0.87 12.20 13.19
CA ARG A 248 0.00 13.40 13.13
C ARG A 248 1.41 13.13 12.59
N ILE A 249 1.55 12.15 11.69
CA ILE A 249 2.75 11.92 10.89
C ILE A 249 2.38 12.07 9.41
N THR A 250 3.30 12.59 8.59
CA THR A 250 3.17 12.59 7.13
C THR A 250 3.89 11.40 6.52
N PRO A 251 3.52 10.94 5.31
CA PRO A 251 4.25 9.90 4.59
C PRO A 251 5.75 10.18 4.48
N ASP A 252 6.14 11.37 4.06
CA ASP A 252 7.56 11.76 3.93
C ASP A 252 8.30 11.68 5.27
N GLU A 253 7.63 12.06 6.37
CA GLU A 253 8.20 11.96 7.70
C GLU A 253 8.39 10.50 8.14
N LEU A 254 7.40 9.63 7.89
CA LEU A 254 7.51 8.20 8.18
C LEU A 254 8.69 7.56 7.43
N VAL A 255 8.86 7.91 6.16
CA VAL A 255 9.97 7.42 5.32
C VAL A 255 11.31 7.93 5.80
N ARG A 256 11.36 9.15 6.35
CA ARG A 256 12.56 9.60 7.07
C ARG A 256 12.80 8.72 8.28
N LEU A 257 11.81 8.49 9.14
CA LEU A 257 11.97 7.72 10.40
C LEU A 257 12.28 6.23 10.18
N ALA A 258 11.81 5.65 9.07
CA ALA A 258 12.03 4.25 8.71
C ALA A 258 12.67 4.14 7.31
N PRO A 259 14.01 4.33 7.18
CA PRO A 259 14.69 4.35 5.89
C PRO A 259 14.58 3.04 5.10
N ARG A 260 14.37 1.90 5.77
CA ARG A 260 14.18 0.59 5.13
C ARG A 260 12.91 0.52 4.27
N LEU A 261 11.99 1.48 4.41
CA LEU A 261 10.82 1.59 3.54
C LEU A 261 11.18 2.19 2.17
N ARG A 262 12.26 2.98 2.07
CA ARG A 262 12.65 3.71 0.84
C ARG A 262 12.79 2.84 -0.40
N PRO A 263 13.43 1.65 -0.37
CA PRO A 263 13.59 0.81 -1.56
C PRO A 263 12.27 0.32 -2.15
N TYR A 264 11.18 0.37 -1.38
CA TYR A 264 9.87 -0.15 -1.74
C TYR A 264 8.89 0.94 -2.18
N LEU A 265 9.28 2.21 -2.09
CA LEU A 265 8.47 3.33 -2.55
C LEU A 265 8.71 3.58 -4.03
N GLY A 266 7.64 3.74 -4.80
CA GLY A 266 7.74 4.09 -6.21
C GLY A 266 7.97 5.58 -6.48
N ARG A 267 7.87 6.47 -5.47
CA ARG A 267 7.89 7.93 -5.66
C ARG A 267 8.73 8.60 -4.58
N SER A 268 9.37 9.72 -4.95
CA SER A 268 10.16 10.57 -4.05
C SER A 268 9.32 11.29 -3.00
N SER A 269 8.04 11.58 -3.29
CA SER A 269 7.03 12.06 -2.34
C SER A 269 5.82 11.12 -2.37
N PRO A 270 5.73 10.17 -1.42
CA PRO A 270 4.69 9.14 -1.42
C PRO A 270 3.40 9.62 -0.75
N ALA A 271 2.25 9.16 -1.23
CA ALA A 271 0.99 9.26 -0.50
C ALA A 271 0.81 8.02 0.42
N TRP A 272 -0.17 8.07 1.32
CA TRP A 272 -0.50 6.93 2.20
C TRP A 272 -0.72 5.60 1.47
N PRO A 273 -1.39 5.53 0.31
CA PRO A 273 -1.49 4.29 -0.46
C PRO A 273 -0.14 3.74 -0.92
N ASP A 274 0.79 4.62 -1.34
CA ASP A 274 2.14 4.20 -1.74
C ASP A 274 2.92 3.66 -0.53
N VAL A 275 2.75 4.26 0.66
CA VAL A 275 3.33 3.78 1.92
C VAL A 275 2.79 2.41 2.32
N VAL A 276 1.48 2.19 2.16
CA VAL A 276 0.83 0.90 2.43
C VAL A 276 1.33 -0.19 1.49
N GLU A 277 1.48 0.11 0.20
CA GLU A 277 2.06 -0.82 -0.76
C GLU A 277 3.52 -1.13 -0.45
N ALA A 278 4.32 -0.11 -0.14
CA ALA A 278 5.71 -0.29 0.27
C ALA A 278 5.86 -1.13 1.56
N ALA A 279 4.95 -0.94 2.52
CA ALA A 279 4.91 -1.75 3.73
C ALA A 279 4.51 -3.20 3.41
N ASP A 280 3.55 -3.42 2.51
CA ASP A 280 3.25 -4.77 2.04
C ASP A 280 4.54 -5.43 1.52
N TRP A 281 5.36 -4.77 0.70
CA TRP A 281 6.64 -5.32 0.25
C TRP A 281 7.63 -5.60 1.38
N LEU A 282 7.84 -4.63 2.27
CA LEU A 282 8.78 -4.72 3.38
C LEU A 282 8.45 -5.86 4.36
N ARG A 283 7.19 -6.33 4.39
CA ARG A 283 6.75 -7.41 5.28
C ARG A 283 7.57 -8.69 5.09
N HIS A 284 7.98 -8.98 3.85
CA HIS A 284 8.71 -10.20 3.51
C HIS A 284 10.09 -10.21 4.18
N ASP A 285 10.81 -9.10 4.12
CA ASP A 285 12.13 -8.93 4.74
C ASP A 285 12.09 -9.02 6.27
N LEU A 286 10.95 -8.69 6.87
CA LEU A 286 10.74 -8.74 8.32
C LEU A 286 10.18 -10.08 8.79
N GLY A 287 9.98 -11.05 7.89
CA GLY A 287 9.39 -12.36 8.20
C GLY A 287 7.92 -12.27 8.62
N VAL A 288 7.18 -11.26 8.14
CA VAL A 288 5.75 -11.10 8.37
C VAL A 288 4.98 -11.79 7.25
N SER A 289 4.11 -12.74 7.59
CA SER A 289 3.32 -13.49 6.61
C SER A 289 2.17 -12.65 6.04
N LYS A 290 1.70 -13.00 4.83
CA LYS A 290 0.54 -12.34 4.19
C LYS A 290 -0.76 -12.44 5.02
N PRO A 291 -1.08 -13.58 5.68
CA PRO A 291 -2.19 -13.65 6.62
C PRO A 291 -2.05 -12.68 7.78
N LEU A 292 -0.88 -12.60 8.42
CA LEU A 292 -0.63 -11.70 9.55
C LEU A 292 -0.75 -10.22 9.15
N TRP A 293 -0.30 -9.86 7.95
CA TRP A 293 -0.51 -8.52 7.40
C TRP A 293 -1.99 -8.20 7.18
N GLY A 294 -2.77 -9.16 6.65
CA GLY A 294 -4.22 -9.03 6.53
C GLY A 294 -4.90 -8.82 7.88
N GLU A 295 -4.51 -9.59 8.88
CA GLU A 295 -4.98 -9.45 10.27
C GLU A 295 -4.66 -8.06 10.86
N ALA A 296 -3.46 -7.54 10.61
CA ALA A 296 -3.07 -6.19 11.02
C ALA A 296 -3.98 -5.13 10.38
N CYS A 297 -4.21 -5.23 9.06
CA CYS A 297 -5.07 -4.30 8.33
C CYS A 297 -6.51 -4.31 8.86
N LEU A 298 -7.04 -5.47 9.24
CA LEU A 298 -8.36 -5.60 9.86
C LEU A 298 -8.40 -5.01 11.27
N ALA A 299 -7.33 -5.15 12.06
CA ALA A 299 -7.29 -4.72 13.45
C ALA A 299 -7.11 -3.21 13.63
N MET A 300 -6.26 -2.56 12.83
CA MET A 300 -5.90 -1.14 13.01
C MET A 300 -6.09 -0.26 11.77
N GLY A 301 -6.48 -0.85 10.63
CA GLY A 301 -6.54 -0.17 9.34
C GLY A 301 -5.20 -0.21 8.60
N ARG A 302 -5.26 -0.05 7.27
CA ARG A 302 -4.11 -0.27 6.36
C ARG A 302 -2.95 0.69 6.63
N GLU A 303 -3.25 1.97 6.85
CA GLU A 303 -2.26 3.03 7.09
C GLU A 303 -1.55 2.82 8.43
N GLN A 304 -2.30 2.50 9.49
CA GLN A 304 -1.72 2.23 10.80
C GLN A 304 -0.91 0.92 10.81
N ALA A 305 -1.35 -0.10 10.06
CA ALA A 305 -0.57 -1.33 9.87
C ALA A 305 0.75 -1.04 9.15
N ALA A 306 0.75 -0.17 8.14
CA ALA A 306 1.96 0.28 7.46
C ALA A 306 2.90 1.07 8.39
N ILE A 307 2.36 1.96 9.23
CA ILE A 307 3.12 2.66 10.27
C ILE A 307 3.72 1.67 11.27
N ALA A 308 2.95 0.68 11.72
CA ALA A 308 3.41 -0.35 12.66
C ALA A 308 4.59 -1.13 12.07
N LEU A 309 4.50 -1.54 10.81
CA LEU A 309 5.56 -2.26 10.14
C LEU A 309 6.81 -1.38 9.93
N ALA A 310 6.62 -0.11 9.56
CA ALA A 310 7.70 0.86 9.45
C ALA A 310 8.43 1.04 10.79
N ILE A 311 7.69 1.10 11.91
CA ILE A 311 8.28 1.13 13.27
C ILE A 311 9.13 -0.11 13.52
N VAL A 312 8.64 -1.31 13.18
CA VAL A 312 9.40 -2.55 13.33
C VAL A 312 10.69 -2.48 12.53
N SER A 313 10.64 -2.00 11.29
CA SER A 313 11.82 -1.88 10.44
C SER A 313 12.88 -0.89 10.94
N ALA A 314 12.50 0.08 11.76
CA ALA A 314 13.37 1.10 12.31
C ALA A 314 14.04 0.69 13.64
N ARG A 315 13.74 -0.51 14.17
CA ARG A 315 14.37 -1.03 15.39
C ARG A 315 15.67 -1.78 15.05
N PRO A 316 16.72 -1.64 15.88
CA PRO A 316 17.95 -2.43 15.73
C PRO A 316 17.67 -3.91 16.02
N GLU A 317 18.46 -4.81 15.44
CA GLU A 317 18.25 -6.26 15.53
C GLU A 317 18.26 -6.77 16.97
N GLY A 318 19.08 -6.18 17.86
CA GLY A 318 19.11 -6.50 19.28
C GLY A 318 17.89 -6.05 20.11
N HIS A 319 16.92 -5.36 19.51
CA HIS A 319 15.69 -4.95 20.19
C HIS A 319 14.67 -6.09 20.33
N PHE A 320 14.77 -7.11 19.48
CA PHE A 320 13.77 -8.18 19.39
C PHE A 320 14.12 -9.33 20.34
N ARG A 321 13.16 -9.72 21.18
CA ARG A 321 13.28 -10.93 22.02
C ARG A 321 13.12 -12.23 21.21
N SER A 322 12.45 -12.15 20.06
CA SER A 322 12.25 -13.26 19.12
C SER A 322 12.61 -12.79 17.71
N THR A 323 11.63 -12.57 16.84
CA THR A 323 11.82 -12.10 15.46
C THR A 323 11.09 -10.77 15.24
N PRO A 324 11.48 -9.97 14.24
CA PRO A 324 10.72 -8.78 13.84
C PRO A 324 9.24 -9.10 13.53
N GLY A 325 8.98 -10.23 12.86
CA GLY A 325 7.63 -10.73 12.61
C GLY A 325 6.87 -11.11 13.88
N GLY A 326 7.52 -11.74 14.85
CA GLY A 326 6.92 -12.04 16.15
C GLY A 326 6.58 -10.78 16.96
N TYR A 327 7.43 -9.75 16.88
CA TYR A 327 7.13 -8.45 17.48
C TYR A 327 5.94 -7.76 16.80
N PHE A 328 5.90 -7.79 15.46
CA PHE A 328 4.75 -7.27 14.70
C PHE A 328 3.46 -8.00 15.07
N HIS A 329 3.49 -9.33 15.22
CA HIS A 329 2.34 -10.10 15.71
C HIS A 329 1.87 -9.62 17.09
N GLY A 330 2.80 -9.34 18.01
CA GLY A 330 2.48 -8.74 19.31
C GLY A 330 1.82 -7.35 19.18
N MET A 331 2.23 -6.54 18.22
CA MET A 331 1.56 -5.26 17.93
C MET A 331 0.13 -5.48 17.42
N VAL A 332 -0.10 -6.47 16.56
CA VAL A 332 -1.45 -6.81 16.07
C VAL A 332 -2.35 -7.28 17.20
N ALA A 333 -1.85 -8.13 18.10
CA ALA A 333 -2.60 -8.59 19.27
C ALA A 333 -3.02 -7.41 20.18
N ARG A 334 -2.10 -6.47 20.43
CA ARG A 334 -2.39 -5.25 21.22
C ARG A 334 -3.36 -4.30 20.51
N ALA A 335 -3.32 -4.23 19.19
CA ALA A 335 -4.27 -3.42 18.43
C ALA A 335 -5.69 -3.99 18.56
N ARG A 336 -5.84 -5.32 18.48
CA ARG A 336 -7.13 -6.00 18.72
C ARG A 336 -7.68 -5.74 20.12
N ALA A 337 -6.80 -5.67 21.12
CA ALA A 337 -7.17 -5.34 22.49
C ALA A 337 -7.42 -3.82 22.72
N GLY A 338 -7.16 -2.96 21.74
CA GLY A 338 -7.26 -1.50 21.88
C GLY A 338 -6.14 -0.85 22.70
N GLU A 339 -5.06 -1.60 22.99
CA GLU A 339 -3.96 -1.19 23.88
C GLU A 339 -2.70 -0.73 23.10
N LEU A 340 -2.75 -0.78 21.77
CA LEU A 340 -1.64 -0.34 20.93
C LEU A 340 -1.64 1.19 20.79
N ASN A 341 -0.56 1.83 21.21
CA ASN A 341 -0.37 3.26 21.03
C ASN A 341 0.81 3.54 20.08
N LEU A 342 0.50 3.62 18.79
CA LEU A 342 1.47 3.94 17.74
C LEU A 342 2.00 5.38 17.85
N GLY A 343 1.19 6.33 18.33
CA GLY A 343 1.60 7.73 18.51
C GLY A 343 2.78 7.87 19.48
N LYS A 344 2.76 7.15 20.60
CA LYS A 344 3.87 7.11 21.56
C LYS A 344 5.14 6.51 20.94
N SER A 345 4.99 5.48 20.11
CA SER A 345 6.12 4.87 19.40
C SER A 345 6.75 5.82 18.38
N ILE A 346 5.93 6.57 17.62
CA ILE A 346 6.39 7.61 16.69
C ILE A 346 7.15 8.71 17.42
N TRP A 347 6.59 9.21 18.54
CA TRP A 347 7.23 10.26 19.33
C TRP A 347 8.61 9.80 19.85
N GLY A 348 8.69 8.56 20.35
CA GLY A 348 9.96 7.98 20.77
C GLY A 348 10.99 7.78 19.65
N MET A 349 10.57 7.70 18.38
CA MET A 349 11.49 7.68 17.23
C MET A 349 11.98 9.08 16.86
N ARG A 350 11.12 10.11 16.99
CA ARG A 350 11.51 11.52 16.79
C ARG A 350 12.61 11.91 17.79
N SER A 351 12.38 11.71 19.08
CA SER A 351 13.32 12.10 20.14
C SER A 351 14.69 11.42 20.07
N LYS A 352 14.77 10.19 19.53
CA LYS A 352 16.04 9.46 19.40
C LYS A 352 16.92 9.96 18.25
N ARG A 353 16.35 10.61 17.23
CA ARG A 353 17.14 11.22 16.15
C ARG A 353 17.65 12.58 16.52
N ASP A 354 16.87 13.35 17.28
CA ASP A 354 17.29 14.66 17.79
C ASP A 354 18.53 14.54 18.70
N THR A 355 18.73 13.39 19.36
CA THR A 355 19.92 13.12 20.18
C THR A 355 21.13 12.58 19.41
N HIS A 356 20.98 12.10 18.17
CA HIS A 356 22.07 11.58 17.33
C HIS A 356 22.47 12.56 16.20
N GLY A 357 22.04 13.82 16.29
CA GLY A 357 22.24 14.87 15.26
C GLY A 357 23.44 15.79 15.45
N TRP A 358 24.37 15.51 16.37
CA TRP A 358 25.65 16.25 16.48
C TRP A 358 26.79 15.40 15.92
N ASP A 359 27.38 15.89 14.82
CA ASP A 359 28.64 15.52 14.14
C ASP A 359 29.26 14.13 14.40
N GLN A 360 29.43 13.36 13.31
CA GLN A 360 30.77 12.92 12.90
C GLN A 360 30.87 12.79 11.36
N PRO A 361 31.86 13.43 10.73
CA PRO A 361 32.17 13.23 9.31
C PRO A 361 33.03 11.98 9.11
N GLN A 362 32.79 11.27 8.01
CA GLN A 362 33.79 10.43 7.33
C GLN A 362 33.89 10.90 5.88
#